data_AF-A0A7L1TZI1-F1
#
_entry.id   AF-A0A7L1TZI1-F1
#
_cell.length_a   1.000
_cell.length_b   1.000
_cell.length_c   1.000
_cell.angle_alpha   90.00
_cell.angle_beta   90.00
_cell.angle_gamma   90.00
#
_symmetry.space_group_name_H-M   'P 1'
#
loop_
_entity.id
_entity.type
_entity.pdbx_description
1 polymer ?
#
loop_
_entity_poly.entity_id
_entity_poly.type
_entity_poly.pdbx_seq_one_letter_code
_entity_poly.pdbx_strand_id
1 'polypeptide(L)' 'HMGKRLYECEECRKSFTQSSIGICHQNIHTGKWPHRCLECGKSFSDCSHLICHQKIHTGEQPCECPKCGKSF' A
#
# COMPACT_ATOMS: atom_id res chain seq x y z
N HIS A 1 -1.21 10.56 -32.44
CA HIS A 1 -1.46 10.53 -30.99
C HIS A 1 -1.46 9.07 -30.55
N MET A 2 -0.37 8.56 -29.97
CA MET A 2 -0.29 7.15 -29.56
C MET A 2 -1.18 6.95 -28.33
N GLY A 3 -2.30 6.23 -28.51
CA GLY A 3 -3.24 5.94 -27.45
C GLY A 3 -2.53 5.20 -26.32
N LYS A 4 -2.42 5.84 -25.15
CA LYS A 4 -1.95 5.16 -23.94
C LYS A 4 -2.91 4.01 -23.67
N ARG A 5 -2.40 2.78 -23.68
CA ARG A 5 -3.19 1.60 -23.29
C ARG A 5 -3.50 1.72 -21.80
N LEU A 6 -4.76 1.94 -21.48
CA LEU A 6 -5.22 2.00 -20.11
C LEU A 6 -5.50 0.59 -19.60
N TYR A 7 -5.26 0.38 -18.30
CA TYR A 7 -5.70 -0.81 -17.60
C TYR A 7 -7.09 -0.53 -17.02
N GLU A 8 -8.13 -1.17 -17.54
CA GLU A 8 -9.52 -1.00 -17.09
C GLU A 8 -9.87 -2.08 -16.07
N CYS A 9 -10.49 -1.67 -14.96
CA CYS A 9 -11.10 -2.58 -14.01
C CYS A 9 -12.49 -2.99 -14.51
N GLU A 10 -12.70 -4.28 -14.75
CA GLU A 10 -13.98 -4.78 -15.27
C GLU A 10 -15.14 -4.61 -14.29
N GLU A 11 -14.86 -4.60 -12.99
CA GLU A 11 -15.87 -4.56 -11.93
C GLU A 11 -16.45 -3.16 -11.69
N CYS A 12 -15.64 -2.11 -11.88
CA CYS A 12 -16.07 -0.72 -11.64
C CYS A 12 -15.81 0.24 -12.81
N ARG A 13 -15.29 -0.27 -13.94
CA ARG A 13 -14.99 0.49 -15.18
C ARG A 13 -13.99 1.62 -15.02
N LYS A 14 -13.21 1.64 -13.93
CA LYS A 14 -12.12 2.61 -13.74
C LYS A 14 -10.93 2.25 -14.61
N SER A 15 -10.36 3.26 -15.24
CA SER A 15 -9.20 3.13 -16.13
C SER A 15 -7.97 3.77 -15.51
N PHE A 16 -6.85 3.04 -15.54
CA PHE A 16 -5.58 3.44 -14.98
C PHE A 16 -4.52 3.55 -16.08
N THR A 17 -3.67 4.56 -16.00
CA THR A 17 -2.56 4.76 -16.95
C THR A 17 -1.38 3.81 -16.70
N GLN A 18 -1.32 3.21 -15.51
CA GLN A 18 -0.30 2.26 -15.09
C GLN A 18 -0.96 0.94 -14.68
N SER A 19 -0.44 -0.17 -15.19
CA SER A 19 -0.94 -1.52 -14.87
C SER A 19 -0.79 -1.85 -13.38
N SER A 20 0.31 -1.43 -12.74
CA SER A 20 0.54 -1.62 -11.30
C SER A 20 -0.57 -1.03 -10.44
N ILE A 21 -1.04 0.17 -10.79
CA ILE A 21 -2.15 0.84 -10.10
C ILE A 21 -3.46 0.09 -10.36
N GLY A 22 -3.69 -0.37 -11.59
CA GLY A 22 -4.87 -1.14 -11.95
C GLY A 22 -4.96 -2.50 -11.26
N ILE A 23 -3.85 -3.23 -11.15
CA ILE A 23 -3.74 -4.49 -10.41
C ILE A 23 -3.97 -4.24 -8.91
N CYS A 24 -3.31 -3.21 -8.35
CA CYS A 24 -3.52 -2.80 -6.96
C CYS A 24 -4.99 -2.46 -6.68
N HIS A 25 -5.66 -1.80 -7.62
CA HIS A 25 -7.08 -1.48 -7.50
C HIS A 25 -7.97 -2.73 -7.46
N GLN A 26 -7.67 -3.77 -8.25
CA GLN A 26 -8.43 -5.04 -8.21
C GLN A 26 -8.37 -5.74 -6.85
N ASN A 27 -7.32 -5.50 -6.06
CA ASN A 27 -7.21 -6.03 -4.70
C ASN A 27 -8.30 -5.48 -3.75
N ILE A 28 -8.88 -4.31 -4.05
CA ILE A 28 -9.97 -3.71 -3.28
C ILE A 28 -11.24 -4.54 -3.42
N HIS A 29 -11.56 -5.00 -4.63
CA HIS A 29 -12.77 -5.78 -4.88
C HIS A 29 -12.64 -7.21 -4.40
N THR A 30 -11.48 -7.83 -4.65
CA THR A 30 -11.22 -9.20 -4.22
C THR A 30 -10.93 -9.33 -2.72
N GLY A 31 -10.67 -8.21 -2.03
CA GLY A 31 -10.16 -8.20 -0.66
C GLY A 31 -8.76 -8.82 -0.53
N LYS A 32 -8.10 -9.17 -1.65
CA LYS A 32 -6.80 -9.83 -1.66
C LYS A 32 -5.70 -8.79 -1.69
N TRP A 33 -5.36 -8.28 -0.53
CA TRP A 33 -4.13 -7.53 -0.36
C TRP A 33 -3.04 -8.51 0.06
N PRO A 34 -1.99 -8.73 -0.76
CA PRO A 34 -1.00 -9.78 -0.50
C PRO A 34 -0.24 -9.57 0.81
N HIS A 35 -0.19 -8.34 1.30
CA HIS A 35 0.54 -7.97 2.51
C HIS A 35 -0.44 -7.65 3.64
N ARG A 36 -0.78 -8.66 4.46
CA ARG A 36 -1.65 -8.50 5.62
C ARG A 36 -0.84 -8.41 6.91
N CYS A 37 -1.16 -7.42 7.75
CA CYS A 37 -0.69 -7.32 9.11
C CYS A 37 -1.39 -8.39 9.96
N LEU A 38 -0.61 -9.25 10.61
CA LEU A 38 -1.14 -10.32 11.46
C LEU A 38 -1.64 -9.82 12.82
N GLU A 39 -1.10 -8.70 13.31
CA GLU A 39 -1.49 -8.10 14.61
C GLU A 39 -2.91 -7.50 14.57
N CYS A 40 -3.22 -6.70 13.56
CA CYS A 40 -4.50 -5.98 13.48
C CYS A 40 -5.37 -6.39 12.29
N GLY A 41 -4.91 -7.33 11.47
CA GLY A 41 -5.62 -7.82 10.29
C GLY A 41 -5.65 -6.85 9.11
N LYS A 42 -5.04 -5.67 9.21
CA LYS A 42 -5.04 -4.63 8.17
C LYS A 42 -4.20 -5.03 6.96
N SER A 43 -4.61 -4.61 5.77
CA SER A 43 -4.12 -5.14 4.50
C SER A 43 -3.52 -4.02 3.64
N PHE A 44 -2.38 -4.30 2.98
CA PHE A 44 -1.55 -3.33 2.26
C PHE A 44 -1.16 -3.84 0.86
N SER A 45 -0.99 -2.90 -0.08
CA SER A 45 -0.74 -3.22 -1.51
C SER A 45 0.73 -3.48 -1.78
N ASP A 46 1.59 -3.02 -0.87
CA ASP A 46 3.03 -3.06 -0.97
C ASP A 46 3.60 -3.53 0.37
N CYS A 47 4.60 -4.39 0.31
CA CYS A 47 5.34 -4.88 1.47
C CYS A 47 5.99 -3.73 2.26
N SER A 48 6.49 -2.69 1.58
CA SER A 48 7.12 -1.52 2.20
C SER A 48 6.15 -0.77 3.12
N HIS A 49 4.88 -0.63 2.69
CA HIS A 49 3.83 -0.05 3.52
C HIS A 49 3.45 -0.95 4.70
N LEU A 50 3.41 -2.27 4.51
CA LEU A 50 3.20 -3.22 5.61
C LEU A 50 4.33 -3.14 6.65
N ILE A 51 5.60 -3.12 6.21
CA ILE A 51 6.75 -3.03 7.11
C ILE A 51 6.73 -1.71 7.89
N CYS A 52 6.46 -0.58 7.21
CA CYS A 52 6.31 0.71 7.88
C CYS A 52 5.15 0.68 8.90
N HIS A 53 4.03 0.06 8.53
CA HIS A 53 2.93 -0.13 9.44
C HIS A 53 3.27 -1.03 10.63
N GLN A 54 4.04 -2.10 10.47
CA GLN A 54 4.38 -2.98 11.59
C GLN A 54 5.16 -2.25 12.70
N LYS A 55 5.93 -1.21 12.35
CA LYS A 55 6.64 -0.36 13.32
C LYS A 55 5.71 0.33 14.31
N ILE A 56 4.46 0.61 13.92
CA ILE A 56 3.48 1.21 14.85
C ILE A 56 3.02 0.24 15.93
N HIS A 57 3.09 -1.08 15.70
CA HIS A 57 2.74 -2.10 16.69
C HIS A 57 3.91 -2.43 17.60
N THR A 58 5.14 -2.41 17.06
CA THR A 58 6.35 -2.66 17.85
C THR A 58 6.76 -1.44 18.68
N GLY A 59 6.23 -0.25 18.37
CA GLY A 59 6.68 1.00 18.96
C GLY A 59 8.12 1.35 18.57
N GLU A 60 8.68 0.67 17.56
CA GLU A 60 9.98 1.02 16.99
C GLU A 60 9.83 2.31 16.20
N GLN A 61 10.04 3.41 16.90
CA GLN A 61 9.95 4.72 16.31
C GLN A 61 11.24 5.02 15.54
N PRO A 62 11.20 5.15 14.20
CA PRO A 62 12.41 5.35 13.43
C PRO A 62 13.00 6.74 13.68
N CYS A 63 14.30 6.76 13.95
CA CYS A 63 15.15 7.94 14.04
C CYS A 63 14.79 8.89 15.18
N GLU A 64 15.38 8.61 16.35
CA GLU A 64 15.55 9.61 17.38
C GLU A 64 16.35 10.79 16.81
N CYS A 65 15.77 11.99 16.90
CA CYS A 65 16.45 13.23 16.58
C CYS A 65 17.63 13.43 17.57
N PRO A 66 18.91 13.36 17.15
CA PRO A 66 20.04 13.46 18.07
C PRO A 66 20.17 14.85 18.72
N LYS A 67 19.49 15.87 18.16
CA LYS A 67 19.42 17.22 18.72
C LYS A 67 18.29 17.43 19.72
N CYS A 68 17.24 16.63 19.67
CA CYS A 68 15.99 16.93 20.36
C CYS A 68 15.36 15.74 21.10
N GLY A 69 15.93 14.53 20.99
CA GLY A 69 15.47 13.32 21.67
C GLY A 69 14.05 12.87 21.28
N LYS A 70 13.45 13.52 20.28
CA LYS A 70 12.12 13.17 19.78
C LYS A 70 12.28 12.06 18.77
N SER A 71 11.64 10.96 19.07
CA SER A 71 11.37 9.88 18.15
C SER A 71 10.19 10.31 17.25
N PHE A 72 10.19 9.94 15.96
CA PHE A 72 9.11 10.21 14.99
C PHE A 72 8.48 8.93 14.44
#